data_AF-A0A350TI95-F1
#
_entry.id   AF-A0A350TI95-F1
#
_cell.length_a   1.000
_cell.length_b   1.000
_cell.length_c   1.000
_cell.angle_alpha   90.00
_cell.angle_beta   90.00
_cell.angle_gamma   90.00
#
_symmetry.space_group_name_H-M   'P 1'
#
loop_
_entity.id
_entity.type
_entity.pdbx_description
1 polymer ?
#
loop_
_entity_poly.entity_id
_entity_poly.type
_entity_poly.pdbx_seq_one_letter_code
_entity_poly.pdbx_strand_id
1 'polypeptide(L)'
;MKVSERTAQYKKLLSMSKSVIRECDAEAKRLRDIAINFRNIAEQYDAMAEETDKMKRTVPIADWVDVIRSLASSIAAKKGKKAEVLGPRGVGAKVDIILHDCDDPDDFWEWSNKEVLTVEPHFTDSRVRFYYETGEQTKHYSPGSVGAMSGLNSVTAELPDEEDDIANLFCNEKSWKEMEETE
;
A
#
# COMPACT_ATOMS: atom_id res chain seq x y z
N MET A 1 55.05 -53.24 41.17
CA MET A 1 53.61 -53.00 41.40
C MET A 1 52.88 -54.32 41.30
N LYS A 2 52.16 -54.73 42.35
CA LYS A 2 51.45 -56.01 42.43
C LYS A 2 50.14 -55.95 41.64
N VAL A 3 49.64 -57.10 41.20
CA VAL A 3 48.35 -57.21 40.48
C VAL A 3 47.20 -56.62 41.31
N SER A 4 47.21 -56.82 42.63
CA SER A 4 46.22 -56.25 43.55
C SER A 4 46.15 -54.72 43.51
N GLU A 5 47.30 -54.04 43.39
CA GLU A 5 47.39 -52.57 43.29
C GLU A 5 46.81 -52.09 41.95
N ARG A 6 47.10 -52.80 40.84
CA ARG A 6 46.51 -52.53 39.51
C ARG A 6 45.00 -52.71 39.52
N THR A 7 44.50 -53.78 40.14
CA THR A 7 43.06 -54.04 40.25
C THR A 7 42.35 -52.97 41.08
N ALA A 8 42.96 -52.50 42.17
CA ALA A 8 42.41 -51.43 42.99
C ALA A 8 42.35 -50.09 42.22
N GLN A 9 43.40 -49.75 41.48
CA GLN A 9 43.43 -48.57 40.61
C GLN A 9 42.36 -48.64 39.51
N TYR A 10 42.22 -49.79 38.85
CA TYR A 10 41.17 -50.00 37.84
C TYR A 10 39.76 -49.84 38.42
N LYS A 11 39.50 -50.43 39.59
CA LYS A 11 38.20 -50.28 40.27
C LYS A 11 37.88 -48.83 40.63
N LYS A 12 38.88 -48.07 41.07
CA LYS A 12 38.74 -46.63 41.34
C LYS A 12 38.39 -45.87 40.06
N LEU A 13 39.14 -46.09 38.99
CA LEU A 13 38.89 -45.46 37.69
C LEU A 13 37.52 -45.81 37.13
N LEU A 14 37.11 -47.08 37.25
CA LEU A 14 35.79 -47.54 36.83
C LEU A 14 34.66 -46.90 37.63
N SER A 15 34.85 -46.68 38.94
CA SER A 15 33.87 -45.98 39.77
C SER A 15 33.76 -44.51 39.38
N MET A 16 34.91 -43.84 39.16
CA MET A 16 34.95 -42.44 38.74
C MET A 16 34.31 -42.26 37.36
N SER A 17 34.64 -43.10 36.38
CA SER A 17 34.07 -43.01 35.04
C SER A 17 32.56 -43.19 35.04
N LYS A 18 32.03 -44.12 35.86
CA LYS A 18 30.58 -44.29 36.03
C LYS A 18 29.88 -43.07 36.62
N SER A 19 30.51 -42.36 37.56
CA SER A 19 29.94 -41.12 38.13
C SER A 19 29.88 -40.02 37.08
N VAL A 20 31.00 -39.78 36.41
CA VAL A 20 31.11 -38.73 35.39
C VAL A 20 30.14 -38.98 34.23
N ILE A 21 30.01 -40.22 33.75
CA ILE A 21 29.06 -40.56 32.69
C ILE A 21 27.62 -40.22 33.13
N ARG A 22 27.23 -40.56 34.36
CA ARG A 22 25.89 -40.24 34.88
C ARG A 22 25.63 -38.74 34.98
N GLU A 23 26.62 -37.97 35.42
CA GLU A 23 26.53 -36.51 35.50
C GLU A 23 26.41 -35.89 34.10
N CYS A 24 27.22 -36.35 33.15
CA CYS A 24 27.13 -35.94 31.75
C CYS A 24 25.77 -36.30 31.13
N ASP A 25 25.24 -37.49 31.41
CA ASP A 25 23.92 -37.93 30.92
C ASP A 25 22.79 -37.08 31.50
N ALA A 26 22.87 -36.73 32.80
CA ALA A 26 21.91 -35.87 33.46
C ALA A 26 21.92 -34.45 32.90
N GLU A 27 23.11 -33.88 32.68
CA GLU A 27 23.24 -32.53 32.10
C GLU A 27 22.82 -32.52 30.64
N ALA A 28 23.17 -33.55 29.85
CA ALA A 28 22.72 -33.68 28.47
C ALA A 28 21.19 -33.76 28.39
N LYS A 29 20.53 -34.47 29.32
CA LYS A 29 19.08 -34.50 29.41
C LYS A 29 18.51 -33.10 29.71
N ARG A 30 19.06 -32.42 30.73
CA ARG A 30 18.63 -31.07 31.10
C ARG A 30 18.74 -30.08 29.93
N LEU A 31 19.85 -30.11 29.19
CA LEU A 31 20.05 -29.24 28.03
C LEU A 31 19.05 -29.53 26.90
N ARG A 32 18.69 -30.80 26.68
CA ARG A 32 17.63 -31.17 25.72
C ARG A 32 16.26 -30.65 26.15
N ASP A 33 15.93 -30.76 27.44
CA ASP A 33 14.66 -30.25 27.97
C ASP A 33 14.57 -28.72 27.80
N ILE A 34 15.68 -28.00 28.05
CA ILE A 34 15.78 -26.55 27.80
C ILE A 34 15.59 -26.23 26.30
N ALA A 35 16.22 -26.98 25.40
CA ALA A 35 16.10 -26.77 23.97
C ALA A 35 14.66 -27.02 23.46
N ILE A 36 13.96 -28.01 24.01
CA ILE A 36 12.53 -28.25 23.72
C ILE A 36 11.70 -27.06 24.21
N ASN A 37 11.94 -26.56 25.41
CA ASN A 37 11.23 -25.40 25.93
C ASN A 37 11.42 -24.15 25.03
N PHE A 38 12.64 -23.87 24.61
CA PHE A 38 12.90 -22.75 23.69
C PHE A 38 12.23 -22.94 22.33
N ARG A 39 12.17 -24.17 21.81
CA ARG A 39 11.46 -24.46 20.56
C ARG A 39 9.96 -24.19 20.70
N ASN A 40 9.34 -24.66 21.78
CA ASN A 40 7.92 -24.42 22.04
C ASN A 40 7.62 -22.91 22.17
N ILE A 41 8.52 -22.16 22.83
CA ILE A 41 8.41 -20.70 22.94
C ILE A 41 8.52 -20.04 21.56
N ALA A 42 9.48 -20.47 20.73
CA ALA A 42 9.63 -19.95 19.38
C ALA A 42 8.37 -20.21 18.52
N GLU A 43 7.85 -21.44 18.54
CA GLU A 43 6.63 -21.82 17.84
C GLU A 43 5.41 -20.97 18.31
N GLN A 44 5.32 -20.66 19.61
CA GLN A 44 4.28 -19.77 20.12
C GLN A 44 4.41 -18.35 19.58
N TYR A 45 5.62 -17.79 19.56
CA TYR A 45 5.84 -16.45 19.01
C TYR A 45 5.58 -16.38 17.51
N ASP A 46 5.94 -17.41 16.75
CA ASP A 46 5.63 -17.50 15.32
C ASP A 46 4.11 -17.51 15.10
N ALA A 47 3.36 -18.30 15.88
CA ALA A 47 1.90 -18.33 15.81
C ALA A 47 1.26 -16.97 16.16
N MET A 48 1.77 -16.27 17.18
CA MET A 48 1.31 -14.93 17.54
C MET A 48 1.63 -13.89 16.46
N ALA A 49 2.78 -13.99 15.80
CA ALA A 49 3.16 -13.13 14.68
C ALA A 49 2.23 -13.37 13.48
N GLU A 50 1.94 -14.62 13.14
CA GLU A 50 0.97 -14.95 12.09
C GLU A 50 -0.44 -14.42 12.39
N GLU A 51 -0.89 -14.52 13.65
CA GLU A 51 -2.16 -13.95 14.07
C GLU A 51 -2.18 -12.42 13.93
N THR A 52 -1.09 -11.75 14.33
CA THR A 52 -0.92 -10.31 14.16
C THR A 52 -0.95 -9.90 12.69
N ASP A 53 -0.27 -10.66 11.81
CA ASP A 53 -0.30 -10.43 10.37
C ASP A 53 -1.69 -10.63 9.76
N LYS A 54 -2.44 -11.64 10.24
CA LYS A 54 -3.85 -11.83 9.85
C LYS A 54 -4.69 -10.63 10.27
N MET A 55 -4.57 -10.17 11.52
CA MET A 55 -5.28 -8.98 12.00
C MET A 55 -4.92 -7.74 11.17
N LYS A 56 -3.64 -7.52 10.88
CA LYS A 56 -3.18 -6.41 10.03
C LYS A 56 -3.85 -6.42 8.65
N ARG A 57 -4.02 -7.59 8.04
CA ARG A 57 -4.70 -7.74 6.74
C ARG A 57 -6.21 -7.47 6.80
N THR A 58 -6.84 -7.59 7.98
CA THR A 58 -8.26 -7.26 8.16
C THR A 58 -8.51 -5.77 8.41
N VAL A 59 -7.46 -4.99 8.70
CA VAL A 59 -7.61 -3.54 8.84
C VAL A 59 -8.03 -2.96 7.48
N PRO A 60 -9.18 -2.25 7.40
CA PRO A 60 -9.57 -1.58 6.18
C PRO A 60 -8.48 -0.64 5.71
N ILE A 61 -8.08 -0.79 4.45
CA ILE A 61 -7.15 0.14 3.82
C ILE A 61 -7.97 1.39 3.48
N ALA A 62 -7.54 2.55 4.00
CA ALA A 62 -8.11 3.82 3.59
C ALA A 62 -7.65 4.11 2.16
N ASP A 63 -8.54 3.91 1.19
CA ASP A 63 -8.31 4.29 -0.20
C ASP A 63 -8.79 5.72 -0.42
N TRP A 64 -7.85 6.63 -0.69
CA TRP A 64 -8.16 8.03 -0.94
C TRP A 64 -9.00 8.20 -2.23
N VAL A 65 -8.95 7.24 -3.16
CA VAL A 65 -9.74 7.28 -4.39
C VAL A 65 -11.24 7.15 -4.08
N ASP A 66 -11.62 6.45 -3.02
CA ASP A 66 -13.03 6.35 -2.59
C ASP A 66 -13.58 7.71 -2.15
N VAL A 67 -12.74 8.55 -1.53
CA VAL A 67 -13.11 9.94 -1.19
C VAL A 67 -13.38 10.75 -2.46
N ILE A 68 -12.53 10.60 -3.48
CA ILE A 68 -12.71 11.26 -4.77
C ILE A 68 -13.96 10.75 -5.50
N ARG A 69 -14.26 9.44 -5.51
CA ARG A 69 -15.49 8.90 -6.11
C ARG A 69 -16.75 9.43 -5.43
N SER A 70 -16.73 9.55 -4.10
CA SER A 70 -17.84 10.14 -3.34
C SER A 70 -18.03 11.61 -3.70
N LEU A 71 -16.95 12.38 -3.77
CA LEU A 71 -16.97 13.80 -4.19
C LEU A 71 -17.52 13.95 -5.61
N ALA A 72 -17.00 13.16 -6.55
CA ALA A 72 -17.42 13.17 -7.96
C ALA A 72 -18.92 12.90 -8.10
N SER A 73 -19.44 11.90 -7.37
CA SER A 73 -20.87 11.57 -7.35
C SER A 73 -21.73 12.72 -6.81
N SER A 74 -21.27 13.40 -5.76
CA SER A 74 -21.97 14.57 -5.18
C SER A 74 -22.04 15.73 -6.17
N ILE A 75 -20.92 16.06 -6.81
CA ILE A 75 -20.85 17.12 -7.83
C ILE A 75 -21.69 16.78 -9.06
N ALA A 76 -21.64 15.53 -9.52
CA ALA A 76 -22.45 15.07 -10.65
C ALA A 76 -23.95 15.22 -10.37
N ALA A 77 -24.39 14.82 -9.17
CA ALA A 77 -25.79 14.99 -8.76
C ALA A 77 -26.22 16.47 -8.76
N LYS A 78 -25.36 17.37 -8.28
CA LYS A 78 -25.62 18.83 -8.33
C LYS A 78 -25.75 19.37 -9.76
N LYS A 79 -24.92 18.87 -10.68
CA LYS A 79 -24.93 19.27 -12.09
C LYS A 79 -25.95 18.52 -12.96
N GLY A 80 -26.68 17.55 -12.41
CA GLY A 80 -27.59 16.69 -13.18
C GLY A 80 -26.86 15.77 -14.18
N LYS A 81 -25.63 15.39 -13.87
CA LYS A 81 -24.74 14.55 -14.69
C LYS A 81 -24.45 13.21 -14.03
N LYS A 82 -23.80 12.32 -14.77
CA LYS A 82 -23.09 11.13 -14.24
C LYS A 82 -21.62 11.46 -14.03
N ALA A 83 -20.96 10.70 -13.15
CA ALA A 83 -19.52 10.81 -12.89
C ALA A 83 -18.83 9.47 -13.15
N GLU A 84 -17.66 9.56 -13.78
CA GLU A 84 -16.68 8.48 -13.89
C GLU A 84 -15.34 8.98 -13.32
N VAL A 85 -14.60 8.12 -12.61
CA VAL A 85 -13.28 8.45 -12.07
C VAL A 85 -12.26 7.47 -12.64
N LEU A 86 -11.35 7.99 -13.47
CA LEU A 86 -10.28 7.20 -14.09
C LEU A 86 -8.95 7.39 -13.36
N GLY A 87 -8.19 6.31 -13.22
CA GLY A 87 -6.88 6.30 -12.56
C GLY A 87 -6.85 5.46 -11.27
N PRO A 88 -5.87 5.67 -10.37
CA PRO A 88 -4.78 6.64 -10.47
C PRO A 88 -3.77 6.30 -11.58
N ARG A 89 -3.20 7.32 -12.24
CA ARG A 89 -2.25 7.17 -13.35
C ARG A 89 -0.95 7.95 -13.14
N GLY A 90 0.12 7.44 -13.75
CA GLY A 90 1.45 8.06 -13.74
C GLY A 90 2.11 8.11 -12.37
N VAL A 91 3.29 8.74 -12.31
CA VAL A 91 4.09 8.84 -11.08
C VAL A 91 3.41 9.72 -10.01
N GLY A 92 2.57 10.68 -10.42
CA GLY A 92 1.82 11.55 -9.51
C GLY A 92 0.54 10.93 -8.94
N ALA A 93 0.18 9.70 -9.33
CA ALA A 93 -1.07 9.05 -8.95
C ALA A 93 -2.32 9.91 -9.24
N LYS A 94 -2.33 10.56 -10.40
CA LYS A 94 -3.39 11.50 -10.82
C LYS A 94 -4.68 10.74 -11.14
N VAL A 95 -5.83 11.32 -10.81
CA VAL A 95 -7.15 10.82 -11.18
C VAL A 95 -7.88 11.87 -12.00
N ASP A 96 -8.60 11.42 -13.02
CA ASP A 96 -9.46 12.30 -13.81
C ASP A 96 -10.90 12.06 -13.39
N ILE A 97 -11.54 13.11 -12.88
CA ILE A 97 -12.97 13.12 -12.60
C ILE A 97 -13.66 13.62 -13.86
N ILE A 98 -14.55 12.81 -14.41
CA ILE A 98 -15.21 13.08 -15.69
C ILE A 98 -16.71 13.10 -15.46
N LEU A 99 -17.32 14.25 -15.70
CA LEU A 99 -18.77 14.41 -15.67
C LEU A 99 -19.29 14.36 -17.09
N HIS A 100 -20.34 13.58 -17.30
CA HIS A 100 -20.92 13.35 -18.62
C HIS A 100 -22.44 13.26 -18.53
N ASP A 101 -23.12 13.32 -19.67
CA ASP A 101 -24.57 13.39 -19.71
C ASP A 101 -25.19 12.04 -19.30
N CYS A 102 -26.37 12.10 -18.66
CA CYS A 102 -27.01 10.89 -18.11
C CYS A 102 -27.39 9.87 -19.19
N ASP A 103 -27.68 10.36 -20.40
CA ASP A 103 -28.12 9.57 -21.55
C ASP A 103 -26.95 9.13 -22.45
N ASP A 104 -25.70 9.47 -22.09
CA ASP A 104 -24.53 9.02 -22.84
C ASP A 104 -24.43 7.48 -22.84
N PRO A 105 -23.94 6.88 -23.95
CA PRO A 105 -23.73 5.43 -24.07
C PRO A 105 -22.67 4.91 -23.11
N ASP A 106 -22.53 3.60 -22.95
CA ASP A 106 -21.54 3.02 -22.03
C ASP A 106 -20.09 3.29 -22.47
N ASP A 107 -19.86 3.46 -23.78
CA ASP A 107 -18.53 3.65 -24.34
C ASP A 107 -18.00 5.07 -24.11
N PHE A 108 -16.95 5.18 -23.28
CA PHE A 108 -16.30 6.44 -22.89
C PHE A 108 -16.02 7.39 -24.05
N TRP A 109 -15.57 6.89 -25.20
CA TRP A 109 -15.16 7.69 -26.36
C TRP A 109 -16.33 8.43 -27.02
N GLU A 110 -17.56 7.99 -26.75
CA GLU A 110 -18.76 8.51 -27.38
C GLU A 110 -19.48 9.57 -26.56
N TRP A 111 -19.10 9.80 -25.30
CA TRP A 111 -19.78 10.77 -24.46
C TRP A 111 -19.58 12.20 -24.99
N SER A 112 -20.65 12.98 -24.88
CA SER A 112 -20.71 14.38 -25.28
C SER A 112 -20.68 15.31 -24.07
N ASN A 113 -20.37 16.60 -24.26
CA ASN A 113 -20.34 17.61 -23.20
C ASN A 113 -19.54 17.20 -21.95
N LYS A 114 -18.40 16.51 -22.14
CA LYS A 114 -17.58 16.04 -21.03
C LYS A 114 -17.02 17.22 -20.26
N GLU A 115 -17.05 17.11 -18.95
CA GLU A 115 -16.42 18.06 -18.05
C GLU A 115 -15.36 17.31 -17.25
N VAL A 116 -14.11 17.73 -17.35
CA VAL A 116 -12.99 17.01 -16.74
C VAL A 116 -12.26 17.87 -15.70
N LEU A 117 -11.92 17.24 -14.58
CA LEU A 117 -11.06 17.79 -13.55
C LEU A 117 -10.01 16.74 -13.15
N THR A 118 -8.73 17.04 -13.36
CA THR A 118 -7.62 16.19 -12.93
C THR A 118 -7.18 16.57 -11.52
N VAL A 119 -7.14 15.59 -10.62
CA VAL A 119 -6.78 15.75 -9.20
C VAL A 119 -5.63 14.81 -8.83
N GLU A 120 -4.74 15.25 -7.95
CA GLU A 120 -3.65 14.44 -7.40
C GLU A 120 -3.59 14.53 -5.86
N PRO A 121 -3.21 13.45 -5.18
CA PRO A 121 -3.05 13.46 -3.74
C PRO A 121 -1.65 13.94 -3.33
N HIS A 122 -1.59 14.76 -2.29
CA HIS A 122 -0.35 15.15 -1.62
C HIS A 122 -0.38 14.62 -0.19
N PHE A 123 0.53 13.70 0.11
CA PHE A 123 0.65 13.08 1.43
C PHE A 123 1.75 13.79 2.22
N THR A 124 1.39 14.44 3.34
CA THR A 124 2.33 15.12 4.25
C THR A 124 2.02 14.77 5.69
N ASP A 125 3.01 14.33 6.47
CA ASP A 125 2.95 14.14 7.93
C ASP A 125 1.58 13.68 8.49
N SER A 126 1.02 12.60 7.92
CA SER A 126 -0.26 11.98 8.30
C SER A 126 -1.54 12.65 7.76
N ARG A 127 -1.44 13.60 6.83
CA ARG A 127 -2.56 14.25 6.16
C ARG A 127 -2.51 13.98 4.65
N VAL A 128 -3.69 13.79 4.07
CA VAL A 128 -3.90 13.84 2.63
C VAL A 128 -4.54 15.18 2.30
N ARG A 129 -3.99 15.87 1.30
CA ARG A 129 -4.58 17.04 0.66
C ARG A 129 -4.72 16.74 -0.82
N PHE A 130 -5.72 17.30 -1.46
CA PHE A 130 -5.95 17.11 -2.89
C PHE A 130 -5.60 18.39 -3.63
N TYR A 131 -5.00 18.24 -4.80
CA TYR A 131 -4.60 19.33 -5.66
C TYR A 131 -5.15 19.09 -7.05
N TYR A 132 -5.61 20.13 -7.73
CA TYR A 132 -6.09 20.04 -9.11
C TYR A 132 -5.10 20.66 -10.10
N GLU A 133 -5.13 20.21 -11.35
CA GLU A 133 -4.36 20.84 -12.42
C GLU A 133 -5.03 22.14 -12.88
N THR A 134 -4.30 23.25 -12.88
CA THR A 134 -4.84 24.57 -13.25
C THR A 134 -4.90 24.80 -14.76
N GLY A 135 -4.32 23.89 -15.55
CA GLY A 135 -4.10 24.04 -17.00
C GLY A 135 -2.81 24.77 -17.37
N GLU A 136 -2.15 25.45 -16.41
CA GLU A 136 -0.84 26.05 -16.64
C GLU A 136 0.26 24.97 -16.67
N GLN A 137 1.31 25.20 -17.46
CA GLN A 137 2.42 24.27 -17.64
C GLN A 137 3.76 24.94 -17.31
N THR A 138 4.60 24.21 -16.60
CA THR A 138 6.01 24.55 -16.33
C THR A 138 6.94 23.82 -17.31
N LYS A 139 8.23 24.19 -17.29
CA LYS A 139 9.27 23.52 -18.09
C LYS A 139 10.32 22.85 -17.20
N HIS A 140 9.91 22.35 -16.03
CA HIS A 140 10.83 21.74 -15.08
C HIS A 140 11.44 20.44 -15.63
N TYR A 141 10.61 19.58 -16.23
CA TYR A 141 11.04 18.35 -16.88
C TYR A 141 11.13 18.51 -18.40
N SER A 142 12.22 18.03 -18.99
CA SER A 142 12.44 18.07 -20.44
C SER A 142 11.37 17.29 -21.22
N PRO A 143 10.95 17.76 -22.41
CA PRO A 143 10.01 17.04 -23.27
C PRO A 143 10.47 15.59 -23.54
N GLY A 144 9.54 14.63 -23.50
CA GLY A 144 9.82 13.21 -23.69
C GLY A 144 10.42 12.49 -22.47
N SER A 145 10.75 13.21 -21.40
CA SER A 145 11.13 12.56 -20.14
C SER A 145 9.93 11.91 -19.44
N VAL A 146 10.18 10.93 -18.57
CA VAL A 146 9.12 10.30 -17.76
C VAL A 146 8.35 11.32 -16.93
N GLY A 147 9.03 12.34 -16.39
CA GLY A 147 8.38 13.41 -15.63
C GLY A 147 7.41 14.24 -16.49
N ALA A 148 7.85 14.65 -17.68
CA ALA A 148 6.99 15.38 -18.61
C ALA A 148 5.81 14.51 -19.10
N MET A 149 6.05 13.24 -19.46
CA MET A 149 5.00 12.31 -19.88
C MET A 149 4.01 11.93 -18.77
N SER A 150 4.44 12.01 -17.50
CA SER A 150 3.57 11.79 -16.34
C SER A 150 2.79 13.05 -15.93
N GLY A 151 2.89 14.14 -16.72
CA GLY A 151 2.21 15.40 -16.44
C GLY A 151 2.79 16.18 -15.25
N LEU A 152 4.02 15.89 -14.79
CA LEU A 152 4.62 16.59 -13.65
C LEU A 152 5.06 18.04 -13.95
N ASN A 153 4.85 18.48 -15.19
CA ASN A 153 5.00 19.88 -15.58
C ASN A 153 3.72 20.69 -15.34
N SER A 154 2.55 20.06 -15.17
CA SER A 154 1.31 20.77 -14.87
C SER A 154 1.43 21.51 -13.54
N VAL A 155 1.07 22.80 -13.53
CA VAL A 155 0.93 23.57 -12.30
C VAL A 155 -0.32 23.06 -11.57
N THR A 156 -0.18 22.85 -10.27
CA THR A 156 -1.28 22.39 -9.42
C THR A 156 -1.58 23.40 -8.31
N ALA A 157 -2.84 23.44 -7.89
CA ALA A 157 -3.33 24.26 -6.79
C ALA A 157 -4.17 23.40 -5.85
N GLU A 158 -4.22 23.76 -4.56
CA GLU A 158 -4.98 23.01 -3.56
C GLU A 158 -6.48 23.03 -3.93
N LEU A 159 -7.11 21.86 -3.85
CA LEU A 159 -8.53 21.70 -4.12
C LEU A 159 -9.32 22.45 -3.03
N PRO A 160 -10.28 23.31 -3.39
CA PRO A 160 -11.16 23.96 -2.42
C PRO A 160 -11.93 22.95 -1.56
N ASP A 161 -12.36 23.35 -0.37
CA ASP A 161 -13.17 22.51 0.52
C ASP A 161 -14.66 22.51 0.13
N GLU A 162 -15.15 23.60 -0.48
CA GLU A 162 -16.56 23.77 -0.82
C GLU A 162 -16.88 23.14 -2.19
N GLU A 163 -17.86 22.24 -2.23
CA GLU A 163 -18.23 21.53 -3.46
C GLU A 163 -18.64 22.44 -4.62
N ASP A 164 -19.24 23.60 -4.32
CA ASP A 164 -19.66 24.55 -5.35
C ASP A 164 -18.44 25.23 -6.00
N ASP A 165 -17.38 25.49 -5.23
CA ASP A 165 -16.11 25.99 -5.75
C ASP A 165 -15.42 24.93 -6.59
N ILE A 166 -15.43 23.67 -6.15
CA ILE A 166 -14.87 22.54 -6.90
C ILE A 166 -15.63 22.33 -8.21
N ALA A 167 -16.96 22.44 -8.19
CA ALA A 167 -17.81 22.32 -9.36
C ALA A 167 -17.44 23.33 -10.46
N ASN A 168 -16.97 24.52 -10.07
CA ASN A 168 -16.55 25.57 -11.01
C ASN A 168 -15.17 25.31 -11.65
N LEU A 169 -14.40 24.33 -11.16
CA LEU A 169 -13.08 23.98 -11.70
C LEU A 169 -13.13 23.07 -12.92
N PHE A 170 -14.28 22.44 -13.18
CA PHE A 170 -14.41 21.51 -14.31
C PHE A 170 -14.33 22.25 -15.65
N CYS A 171 -13.50 21.74 -16.55
CA CYS A 171 -13.33 22.27 -17.89
C CYS A 171 -14.10 21.42 -18.90
N ASN A 172 -14.80 22.07 -19.83
CA ASN A 172 -15.43 21.36 -20.94
C ASN A 172 -14.36 20.77 -21.87
N GLU A 173 -14.44 19.47 -22.10
CA GLU A 173 -13.65 18.73 -23.08
C GLU A 173 -14.58 18.32 -24.22
N LYS A 174 -14.21 18.70 -25.45
CA LYS A 174 -15.00 18.37 -26.64
C LYS A 174 -14.88 16.88 -26.96
N SER A 175 -15.97 16.29 -27.43
CA SER A 175 -15.95 14.92 -27.96
C SER A 175 -15.12 14.84 -29.25
N TRP A 176 -14.56 13.67 -29.56
CA TRP A 176 -13.88 13.44 -30.84
C TRP A 176 -14.81 13.69 -32.04
N LYS A 177 -16.10 13.36 -31.91
CA LYS A 177 -17.12 13.65 -32.94
C LYS A 177 -17.31 15.16 -33.14
N GLU A 178 -17.28 15.94 -32.05
CA GLU A 178 -17.37 17.41 -32.11
C GLU A 178 -16.10 18.06 -32.67
N MET A 179 -14.94 17.40 -32.53
CA MET A 179 -13.69 17.84 -33.13
C MET A 179 -13.67 17.59 -34.65
N GLU A 180 -14.16 16.43 -35.11
CA GLU A 180 -14.27 16.09 -36.55
C GLU A 180 -15.25 16.99 -37.31
N GLU A 181 -16.33 17.47 -36.68
CA GLU A 181 -17.29 18.39 -37.33
C GLU A 181 -16.79 19.84 -37.44
N THR A 182 -15.67 20.19 -36.78
CA THR A 182 -15.08 21.53 -36.80
C THR A 182 -13.84 21.69 -37.67
N GLU A 183 -13.44 20.65 -38.42
CA GLU A 183 -12.41 20.68 -39.46
C GLU A 183 -13.00 20.75 -40.88
#